data_AF-A0AAV5V0X0-F1
#
_entry.id   AF-A0AAV5V0X0-F1
#
_cell.length_a   1.000
_cell.length_b   1.000
_cell.length_c   1.000
_cell.angle_alpha   90.00
_cell.angle_beta   90.00
_cell.angle_gamma   90.00
#
_symmetry.space_group_name_H-M   'P 1'
#
loop_
_entity.id
_entity.type
_entity.pdbx_description
1 polymer ?
#
loop_
_entity_poly.entity_id
_entity_poly.type
_entity_poly.pdbx_seq_one_letter_code
_entity_poly.pdbx_strand_id
1 'polypeptide(L)'
;RIRFANRCGICSEKDLPQRAAYIKCGHVVCLPCAQRNQRGNPTNHTCPFCRGPGEFVRLFEVTETEKSVVEYSRDCAVCLDDSPAERAAYTNCGHILCFSCAQQIRRAKRNRRRNLTCPFCRG
;
A
#
# COMPACT_ATOMS: atom_id res chain seq x y z
N ARG A 1 0.08 -3.23 -10.84
CA ARG A 1 -0.46 -1.85 -10.89
C ARG A 1 -1.65 -1.82 -9.93
N ILE A 2 -1.59 -1.02 -8.88
CA ILE A 2 -2.67 -0.98 -7.87
C ILE A 2 -3.74 -0.01 -8.40
N ARG A 3 -4.99 -0.48 -8.51
CA ARG A 3 -6.14 0.36 -8.90
C ARG A 3 -6.74 0.94 -7.62
N PHE A 4 -6.52 2.22 -7.36
CA PHE A 4 -6.96 2.86 -6.12
C PHE A 4 -8.32 3.53 -6.31
N ALA A 5 -9.35 2.96 -5.66
CA ALA A 5 -10.58 3.69 -5.36
C ALA A 5 -10.44 4.39 -4.00
N ASN A 6 -11.02 5.57 -3.85
CA ASN A 6 -11.15 6.29 -2.58
C ASN A 6 -12.15 5.62 -1.60
N ARG A 7 -12.81 4.55 -2.04
CA ARG A 7 -13.73 3.73 -1.26
C ARG A 7 -13.27 2.29 -1.18
N CYS A 8 -13.55 1.62 -0.08
CA CYS A 8 -13.33 0.18 0.02
C CYS A 8 -14.30 -0.57 -0.90
N GLY A 9 -13.80 -1.49 -1.73
CA GLY A 9 -14.65 -2.32 -2.60
C GLY A 9 -15.50 -3.38 -1.89
N ILE A 10 -15.43 -3.47 -0.56
CA ILE A 10 -16.20 -4.42 0.26
C ILE A 10 -17.24 -3.69 1.10
N CYS A 11 -16.83 -2.70 1.91
CA CYS A 11 -17.73 -1.99 2.82
C CYS A 11 -18.14 -0.59 2.33
N SER A 12 -17.66 -0.15 1.17
CA SER A 12 -17.97 1.15 0.55
C SER A 12 -17.58 2.41 1.34
N GLU A 13 -16.99 2.25 2.52
CA GLU A 13 -16.47 3.34 3.36
C GLU A 13 -15.44 4.19 2.60
N LYS A 14 -15.51 5.52 2.77
CA LYS A 14 -14.63 6.52 2.14
C LYS A 14 -13.52 6.95 3.10
N ASP A 15 -12.49 7.62 2.58
CA ASP A 15 -11.46 8.35 3.35
C ASP A 15 -10.83 7.52 4.49
N LEU A 16 -10.54 6.27 4.17
CA LEU A 16 -10.03 5.27 5.11
C LEU A 16 -8.54 5.50 5.40
N PRO A 17 -8.16 5.84 6.65
CA PRO A 17 -6.77 6.12 6.99
C PRO A 17 -5.89 4.86 6.97
N GLN A 18 -6.51 3.68 7.03
CA GLN A 18 -5.80 2.40 7.09
C GLN A 18 -6.32 1.45 6.01
N ARG A 19 -5.49 1.21 5.01
CA ARG A 19 -5.75 0.29 3.91
C ARG A 19 -4.79 -0.89 3.93
N ALA A 20 -5.13 -1.92 3.18
CA ALA A 20 -4.30 -3.10 2.99
C ALA A 20 -4.27 -3.48 1.51
N ALA A 21 -3.11 -3.91 1.02
CA ALA A 21 -2.94 -4.45 -0.33
C ALA A 21 -2.67 -5.95 -0.28
N TYR A 22 -3.42 -6.73 -1.07
CA TYR A 22 -3.14 -8.15 -1.28
C TYR A 22 -1.86 -8.31 -2.10
N ILE A 23 -0.84 -8.98 -1.55
CA ILE A 23 0.55 -8.92 -2.02
C ILE A 23 0.71 -9.41 -3.46
N LYS A 24 0.02 -10.50 -3.82
CA LYS A 24 0.17 -11.12 -5.14
C LYS A 24 -0.57 -10.40 -6.26
N CYS A 25 -1.75 -9.85 -5.98
CA CYS A 25 -2.63 -9.26 -7.01
C CYS A 25 -2.71 -7.74 -6.97
N GLY A 26 -2.31 -7.11 -5.86
CA GLY A 26 -2.34 -5.66 -5.67
C GLY A 26 -3.74 -5.08 -5.48
N HIS A 27 -4.78 -5.89 -5.26
CA HIS A 27 -6.10 -5.36 -4.88
C HIS A 27 -6.04 -4.73 -3.49
N VAL A 28 -6.79 -3.64 -3.28
CA VAL A 28 -6.75 -2.85 -2.06
C VAL A 28 -8.13 -2.75 -1.42
N VAL A 29 -8.16 -2.88 -0.09
CA VAL A 29 -9.35 -2.73 0.76
C VAL A 29 -9.00 -1.95 2.02
N CYS A 30 -9.99 -1.59 2.84
CA CYS A 30 -9.70 -1.12 4.19
C CYS A 30 -9.10 -2.24 5.05
N LEU A 31 -8.25 -1.87 6.00
CA LEU A 31 -7.61 -2.83 6.91
C LEU A 31 -8.63 -3.70 7.67
N PRO A 32 -9.76 -3.15 8.21
CA PRO A 32 -10.77 -3.98 8.86
C PRO A 32 -11.37 -5.06 7.95
N CYS A 33 -11.61 -4.77 6.68
CA CYS A 33 -12.15 -5.76 5.74
C CYS A 33 -11.11 -6.83 5.40
N ALA A 34 -9.83 -6.47 5.24
CA ALA A 34 -8.76 -7.43 5.03
C ALA A 34 -8.65 -8.40 6.22
N GLN A 35 -8.66 -7.87 7.45
CA GLN A 35 -8.62 -8.65 8.69
C GLN A 35 -9.85 -9.55 8.85
N ARG A 36 -11.05 -9.05 8.56
CA ARG A 36 -12.28 -9.85 8.60
C ARG A 36 -12.24 -10.99 7.59
N ASN A 37 -11.72 -10.73 6.39
CA ASN A 37 -11.52 -11.75 5.36
C ASN A 37 -10.54 -12.85 5.79
N GLN A 38 -9.45 -12.49 6.49
CA GLN A 38 -8.53 -13.47 7.07
C GLN A 38 -9.19 -14.32 8.17
N ARG A 39 -9.94 -13.69 9.09
CA ARG A 39 -10.63 -14.40 10.18
C ARG A 39 -11.69 -15.37 9.68
N GLY A 40 -12.43 -14.99 8.64
CA GLY A 40 -13.48 -15.84 8.05
C GLY A 40 -12.97 -17.00 7.21
N ASN A 41 -11.67 -17.02 6.88
CA ASN A 41 -11.06 -18.07 6.07
C ASN A 41 -9.62 -18.35 6.55
N PRO A 42 -9.45 -19.05 7.68
CA PRO A 42 -8.17 -19.20 8.36
C PRO A 42 -7.18 -20.13 7.64
N THR A 43 -7.67 -21.04 6.79
CA THR A 43 -6.84 -22.06 6.13
C THR A 43 -6.56 -21.76 4.66
N ASN A 44 -7.37 -20.92 4.02
CA ASN A 44 -7.24 -20.60 2.60
C ASN A 44 -7.47 -19.12 2.34
N HIS A 45 -6.60 -18.27 2.87
CA HIS A 45 -6.69 -16.84 2.66
C HIS A 45 -6.71 -16.53 1.16
N THR A 46 -7.83 -16.02 0.64
CA THR A 46 -7.95 -15.60 -0.76
C THR A 46 -8.31 -14.13 -0.86
N CYS A 47 -7.83 -13.48 -1.92
CA CYS A 47 -8.26 -12.14 -2.28
C CYS A 47 -9.77 -12.15 -2.66
N PRO A 48 -10.61 -11.29 -2.07
CA PRO A 48 -12.05 -11.29 -2.30
C PRO A 48 -12.46 -10.86 -3.73
N PHE A 49 -11.55 -10.27 -4.51
CA PHE A 49 -11.84 -9.82 -5.87
C PHE A 49 -11.41 -10.82 -6.95
N CYS A 50 -10.20 -11.37 -6.85
CA CYS A 50 -9.65 -12.28 -7.86
C CYS A 50 -9.50 -13.73 -7.41
N ARG A 51 -9.81 -14.02 -6.13
CA ARG A 51 -9.66 -15.34 -5.50
C ARG A 51 -8.25 -15.94 -5.52
N GLY A 52 -7.24 -15.15 -5.92
CA GLY A 52 -5.83 -15.52 -5.79
C GLY A 52 -5.36 -15.47 -4.32
N PRO A 53 -4.06 -15.70 -4.06
CA PRO A 53 -3.52 -15.73 -2.70
C PRO A 53 -3.85 -14.46 -1.90
N GLY A 54 -4.33 -14.65 -0.67
CA GLY A 54 -4.97 -13.64 0.17
C GLY A 54 -4.08 -13.03 1.26
N GLU A 55 -2.77 -13.29 1.22
CA GLU A 55 -1.81 -12.54 2.05
C GLU A 55 -1.87 -11.06 1.69
N PHE A 56 -1.87 -10.21 2.70
CA PHE A 56 -1.90 -8.76 2.51
C PHE A 56 -0.85 -8.06 3.38
N VAL A 57 -0.49 -6.86 2.97
CA VAL A 57 0.32 -5.92 3.76
C VAL A 57 -0.52 -4.70 4.10
N ARG A 58 -0.40 -4.21 5.33
CA ARG A 58 -0.97 -2.91 5.72
C ARG A 58 -0.24 -1.80 4.99
N LEU A 59 -0.97 -0.81 4.49
CA LEU A 59 -0.43 0.34 3.78
C LEU A 59 -0.20 1.51 4.75
N PHE A 60 0.94 2.17 4.62
CA PHE A 60 1.29 3.37 5.39
C PHE A 60 0.93 4.62 4.57
N GLU A 61 -0.18 5.27 4.94
CA GLU A 61 -0.73 6.46 4.27
C GLU A 61 -1.01 7.58 5.27
N VAL A 62 -0.17 7.63 6.31
CA VAL A 62 -0.31 8.58 7.39
C VAL A 62 0.97 9.38 7.55
N THR A 63 0.83 10.64 7.88
CA THR A 63 1.91 11.55 8.27
C THR A 63 1.73 11.92 9.73
N GLU A 64 2.81 11.84 10.50
CA GLU A 64 2.85 12.36 11.88
C GLU A 64 3.07 13.87 11.80
N THR A 65 2.17 14.64 12.42
CA THR A 65 2.34 16.09 12.57
C THR A 65 3.01 16.43 13.90
N GLU A 66 3.53 17.64 14.05
CA GLU A 66 4.14 18.14 15.29
C GLU A 66 3.24 18.00 16.53
N LYS A 67 1.91 17.93 16.31
CA LYS A 67 0.90 17.75 17.35
C LYS A 67 0.55 16.28 17.62
N SER A 68 1.35 15.33 17.10
CA SER A 68 1.06 13.89 17.15
C SER A 68 -0.31 13.51 16.55
N VAL A 69 -0.89 14.38 15.71
CA VAL A 69 -2.09 14.05 14.94
C VAL A 69 -1.66 13.23 13.74
N VAL A 70 -2.22 12.03 13.63
CA VAL A 70 -2.01 11.12 12.50
C VAL A 70 -2.98 11.55 11.40
N GLU A 71 -2.49 12.33 10.43
CA GLU A 71 -3.30 12.75 9.29
C GLU A 71 -3.10 11.79 8.12
N TYR A 72 -4.20 11.47 7.44
CA TYR A 72 -4.13 10.71 6.20
C TYR A 72 -3.52 11.59 5.10
N SER A 73 -2.43 11.13 4.50
CA SER A 73 -1.75 11.83 3.40
C SER A 73 -1.52 10.88 2.20
N ARG A 74 -1.78 11.41 1.01
CA ARG A 74 -1.51 10.73 -0.27
C ARG A 74 -0.22 11.18 -0.92
N ASP A 75 0.48 12.08 -0.26
CA ASP A 75 1.64 12.72 -0.82
C ASP A 75 2.74 11.69 -1.06
N CYS A 76 3.55 11.94 -2.08
CA CYS A 76 4.77 11.23 -2.28
C CYS A 76 5.87 11.86 -1.42
N ALA A 77 6.31 11.19 -0.35
CA ALA A 77 7.40 11.69 0.49
C ALA A 77 8.77 11.79 -0.21
N VAL A 78 8.88 11.44 -1.49
CA VAL A 78 10.11 11.60 -2.31
C VAL A 78 10.06 12.85 -3.19
N CYS A 79 8.97 13.06 -3.92
CA CYS A 79 8.84 14.18 -4.87
C CYS A 79 7.85 15.26 -4.43
N LEU A 80 7.19 15.08 -3.28
CA LEU A 80 6.22 15.99 -2.68
C LEU A 80 4.99 16.27 -3.56
N ASP A 81 4.71 15.41 -4.53
CA ASP A 81 3.44 15.40 -5.27
C ASP A 81 2.33 14.98 -4.30
N ASP A 82 1.34 15.85 -4.13
CA ASP A 82 0.22 15.73 -3.19
C ASP A 82 -0.85 14.74 -3.66
N SER A 83 -0.95 14.51 -4.98
CA SER A 83 -1.96 13.65 -5.57
C SER A 83 -1.43 12.84 -6.75
N PRO A 84 -0.44 11.96 -6.54
CA PRO A 84 0.13 11.15 -7.60
C PRO A 84 -0.93 10.21 -8.18
N ALA A 85 -1.14 10.29 -9.49
CA ALA A 85 -2.12 9.49 -10.22
C ALA A 85 -1.93 7.97 -10.02
N GLU A 86 -0.68 7.53 -9.87
CA GLU A 86 -0.33 6.15 -9.57
C GLU A 86 0.64 6.07 -8.39
N ARG A 87 0.36 5.13 -7.49
CA ARG A 87 1.21 4.83 -6.33
C ARG A 87 1.71 3.39 -6.39
N ALA A 88 2.85 3.14 -5.78
CA ALA A 88 3.45 1.83 -5.61
C ALA A 88 3.70 1.57 -4.13
N ALA A 89 3.47 0.34 -3.70
CA ALA A 89 3.75 -0.12 -2.34
C ALA A 89 4.93 -1.08 -2.32
N TYR A 90 5.78 -0.98 -1.30
CA TYR A 90 6.76 -2.01 -0.97
C TYR A 90 6.03 -3.15 -0.25
N THR A 91 5.93 -4.33 -0.87
CA THR A 91 5.11 -5.43 -0.33
C THR A 91 5.60 -6.00 0.99
N ASN A 92 6.89 -5.83 1.30
CA ASN A 92 7.49 -6.35 2.54
C ASN A 92 7.19 -5.50 3.77
N CYS A 93 6.91 -4.20 3.58
CA CYS A 93 6.78 -3.26 4.68
C CYS A 93 5.61 -2.29 4.54
N GLY A 94 4.87 -2.32 3.43
CA GLY A 94 3.66 -1.52 3.26
C GLY A 94 3.85 -0.05 2.94
N HIS A 95 5.08 0.46 2.94
CA HIS A 95 5.36 1.86 2.63
C HIS A 95 5.03 2.18 1.16
N ILE A 96 4.49 3.38 0.93
CA ILE A 96 4.00 3.82 -0.37
C ILE A 96 4.75 5.06 -0.85
N LEU A 97 4.93 5.15 -2.16
CA LEU A 97 5.37 6.36 -2.86
C LEU A 97 4.75 6.41 -4.28
N CYS A 98 4.91 7.51 -5.02
CA CYS A 98 4.38 7.58 -6.38
C CYS A 98 5.09 6.58 -7.31
N PHE A 99 4.37 6.07 -8.32
CA PHE A 99 4.90 5.06 -9.24
C PHE A 99 6.15 5.54 -9.98
N SER A 100 6.22 6.83 -10.34
CA SER A 100 7.40 7.42 -10.98
C SER A 100 8.64 7.33 -10.09
N CYS A 101 8.55 7.75 -8.82
CA CYS A 101 9.64 7.62 -7.87
C CYS A 101 10.04 6.15 -7.62
N ALA A 102 9.07 5.22 -7.55
CA ALA A 102 9.36 3.80 -7.40
C ALA A 102 10.22 3.28 -8.57
N GLN A 103 9.84 3.67 -9.79
CA GLN A 103 10.53 3.26 -11.00
C GLN A 103 11.95 3.83 -11.07
N GLN A 104 12.13 5.10 -10.68
CA GLN A 104 13.44 5.74 -10.63
C GLN A 104 14.37 5.04 -9.62
N ILE A 105 13.89 4.79 -8.40
CA ILE A 105 14.65 4.07 -7.36
C ILE A 105 15.02 2.66 -7.85
N ARG A 106 14.05 1.94 -8.45
CA ARG A 106 14.27 0.59 -8.99
C ARG A 106 15.34 0.58 -10.09
N ARG A 107 15.32 1.56 -11.01
CA ARG A 107 16.34 1.71 -12.06
C ARG A 107 17.72 2.01 -11.45
N ALA A 108 17.81 2.95 -10.52
CA ALA A 108 19.07 3.30 -9.87
C ALA A 108 19.70 2.11 -9.11
N LYS A 109 18.89 1.33 -8.40
CA LYS A 109 19.36 0.12 -7.69
C LYS A 109 19.79 -0.99 -8.64
N ARG A 110 19.03 -1.23 -9.72
CA ARG A 110 19.39 -2.19 -10.77
C ARG A 110 20.74 -1.86 -11.40
N ASN A 111 20.97 -0.60 -11.76
CA ASN A 111 22.23 -0.16 -12.36
C ASN A 111 23.43 -0.39 -11.41
N ARG A 112 23.20 -0.35 -10.10
CA ARG A 112 24.21 -0.61 -9.07
C ARG A 112 24.26 -2.08 -8.62
N ARG A 113 23.52 -2.99 -9.25
CA ARG A 113 23.35 -4.41 -8.83
C ARG A 113 23.00 -4.56 -7.35
N ARG A 114 22.18 -3.64 -6.83
CA ARG A 114 21.70 -3.64 -5.42
C ARG A 114 20.25 -4.09 -5.35
N ASN A 115 19.90 -4.73 -4.23
CA ASN A 115 18.52 -5.07 -3.93
C ASN A 115 17.64 -3.82 -3.78
N LEU A 116 16.38 -3.96 -4.19
CA LEU A 116 15.36 -2.95 -3.99
C LEU A 116 14.92 -2.99 -2.53
N THR A 117 15.33 -1.99 -1.75
CA THR A 117 14.97 -1.81 -0.34
C THR A 117 14.02 -0.62 -0.22
N CYS A 118 13.12 -0.64 0.76
CA CYS A 118 12.30 0.51 1.09
C CYS A 118 13.18 1.71 1.50
N PRO A 119 12.96 2.92 0.95
CA PRO A 119 13.73 4.10 1.35
C PRO A 119 13.38 4.59 2.77
N PHE A 120 12.20 4.26 3.27
CA PHE A 120 11.69 4.76 4.56
C PHE A 120 12.17 3.90 5.74
N CYS A 121 12.00 2.58 5.67
CA CYS A 121 12.35 1.67 6.77
C CYS A 121 13.58 0.80 6.50
N ARG A 122 14.17 0.88 5.29
CA ARG A 122 15.33 0.09 4.85
C ARG A 122 15.15 -1.43 4.81
N GLY A 123 13.91 -1.92 5.03
CA GLY A 123 13.47 -3.28 4.72
C GLY A 123 13.12 -3.47 3.25
#